data_AF-A0AAV6YXW9-F1
#
_entry.id   AF-A0AAV6YXW9-F1
#
_cell.length_a   1.000
_cell.length_b   1.000
_cell.length_c   1.000
_cell.angle_alpha   90.00
_cell.angle_beta   90.00
_cell.angle_gamma   90.00
#
_symmetry.space_group_name_H-M   'P 1'
#
loop_
_entity.id
_entity.type
_entity.pdbx_description
1 polymer ?
#
loop_
_entity_poly.entity_id
_entity_poly.type
_entity_poly.pdbx_seq_one_letter_code
_entity_poly.pdbx_strand_id
1 'polypeptide(L)'
;MTGQSSSGGKLRSLSAALDIMMKTREAFVVLQKELECEADQGPEEGSEATGDENLRTEEVLKLVNIFESRLSFVLLQFVKLLTSKKKSSNSPEEEAALKTYKQVYSNLLRASTNKDSSLAERLSVLIHLLDQLSPKSEAGESVIQ
;
A
#
# COMPACT_ATOMS: atom_id res chain seq x y z
N MET A 1 36.37 -6.62 6.05
CA MET A 1 35.32 -7.65 6.18
C MET A 1 34.28 -7.41 5.11
N THR A 2 34.33 -8.17 4.02
CA THR A 2 33.44 -7.98 2.86
C THR A 2 32.12 -8.67 3.15
N GLY A 3 31.12 -7.89 3.57
CA GLY A 3 29.77 -8.40 3.83
C GLY A 3 29.13 -8.86 2.52
N GLN A 4 29.22 -10.17 2.24
CA GLN A 4 28.36 -10.83 1.27
C GLN A 4 26.93 -10.87 1.84
N SER A 5 26.20 -9.75 1.77
CA SER A 5 24.76 -9.80 1.88
C SER A 5 24.24 -10.46 0.60
N SER A 6 23.87 -11.74 0.69
CA SER A 6 23.22 -12.44 -0.42
C SER A 6 21.94 -11.68 -0.81
N SER A 7 21.84 -11.31 -2.10
CA SER A 7 20.64 -10.67 -2.66
C SER A 7 19.37 -11.51 -2.41
N GLY A 8 19.51 -12.84 -2.33
CA GLY A 8 18.41 -13.76 -2.02
C GLY A 8 17.91 -13.68 -0.58
N GLY A 9 18.75 -13.30 0.39
CA GLY A 9 18.31 -13.04 1.77
C GLY A 9 17.50 -11.75 1.86
N LYS A 10 17.97 -10.70 1.20
CA LYS A 10 17.28 -9.39 1.14
C LYS A 10 15.93 -9.48 0.44
N LEU A 11 15.84 -10.23 -0.65
CA LEU A 11 14.58 -10.41 -1.38
C LEU A 11 13.54 -11.13 -0.53
N ARG A 12 13.91 -12.21 0.18
CA ARG A 12 13.01 -12.92 1.10
C ARG A 12 12.47 -12.02 2.20
N SER A 13 13.33 -11.22 2.84
CA SER A 13 12.89 -10.29 3.88
C SER A 13 11.96 -9.20 3.34
N LEU A 14 12.22 -8.68 2.14
CA LEU A 14 11.35 -7.69 1.50
C LEU A 14 10.00 -8.29 1.09
N SER A 15 9.97 -9.52 0.56
CA SER A 15 8.74 -10.24 0.24
C SER A 15 7.90 -10.46 1.49
N ALA A 16 8.49 -10.98 2.56
CA ALA A 16 7.78 -11.16 3.83
C ALA A 16 7.26 -9.84 4.40
N ALA A 17 8.02 -8.74 4.28
CA ALA A 17 7.56 -7.42 4.70
C ALA A 17 6.35 -6.96 3.86
N LEU A 18 6.41 -7.11 2.54
CA LEU A 18 5.30 -6.75 1.66
C LEU A 18 4.05 -7.59 1.95
N ASP A 19 4.19 -8.89 2.17
CA ASP A 19 3.08 -9.78 2.53
C ASP A 19 2.38 -9.35 3.82
N ILE A 20 3.15 -8.93 4.83
CA ILE A 20 2.60 -8.39 6.08
C ILE A 20 1.86 -7.08 5.80
N MET A 21 2.44 -6.18 5.01
CA MET A 21 1.82 -4.90 4.67
C MET A 21 0.54 -5.08 3.84
N MET A 22 0.47 -6.06 2.95
CA MET A 22 -0.76 -6.33 2.18
C MET A 22 -1.92 -6.79 3.07
N LYS A 23 -1.65 -7.45 4.20
CA LYS A 23 -2.70 -7.86 5.16
C LYS A 23 -3.38 -6.68 5.84
N THR A 24 -2.77 -5.48 5.86
CA THR A 24 -3.41 -4.29 6.44
C THR A 24 -4.54 -3.73 5.56
N ARG A 25 -4.69 -4.23 4.34
CA ARG A 25 -5.79 -3.85 3.43
C ARG A 25 -7.15 -3.96 4.10
N GLU A 26 -7.44 -5.08 4.76
CA GLU A 26 -8.74 -5.31 5.41
C GLU A 26 -9.00 -4.29 6.52
N ALA A 27 -7.96 -3.93 7.27
CA ALA A 27 -8.08 -2.88 8.29
C ALA A 27 -8.43 -1.51 7.67
N PHE A 28 -7.85 -1.16 6.51
CA PHE A 28 -8.23 0.07 5.81
C PHE A 28 -9.66 0.05 5.28
N VAL A 29 -10.17 -1.10 4.84
CA VAL A 29 -11.57 -1.25 4.42
C VAL A 29 -12.52 -1.02 5.61
N VAL A 30 -12.19 -1.56 6.79
CA VAL A 30 -12.99 -1.32 8.00
C VAL A 30 -12.96 0.16 8.39
N LEU A 31 -11.76 0.76 8.45
CA LEU A 31 -11.60 2.18 8.78
C LEU A 31 -12.36 3.10 7.80
N GLN A 32 -12.35 2.78 6.50
CA GLN A 32 -13.09 3.56 5.51
C GLN A 32 -14.61 3.51 5.78
N LYS A 33 -15.15 2.33 6.10
CA LYS A 33 -16.58 2.17 6.42
C LYS A 33 -16.96 2.89 7.71
N GLU A 34 -16.08 2.87 8.71
CA GLU A 34 -16.30 3.61 9.96
C GLU A 34 -16.38 5.12 9.70
N LEU A 35 -15.42 5.67 8.93
CA LEU A 35 -15.43 7.08 8.55
C LEU A 35 -16.66 7.49 7.71
N GLU A 36 -17.14 6.61 6.84
CA GLU A 36 -18.36 6.84 6.06
C GLU A 36 -19.62 6.82 6.94
N CYS A 37 -19.69 5.91 7.92
CA CYS A 37 -20.80 5.86 8.88
C CYS A 37 -20.83 7.08 9.80
N GLU A 38 -19.66 7.58 10.24
CA GLU A 38 -19.56 8.80 11.04
C GLU A 38 -20.01 10.04 10.25
N ALA A 39 -19.78 10.08 8.93
CA ALA A 39 -20.23 11.17 8.08
C ALA A 39 -21.76 11.17 7.83
N ASP A 40 -22.40 10.00 7.82
CA ASP A 40 -23.85 9.84 7.56
C ASP A 40 -24.72 10.17 8.80
N GLN A 41 -24.13 10.22 9.99
CA GLN A 41 -24.85 10.54 11.23
C GLN A 41 -25.28 12.02 11.35
N GLY A 42 -24.87 12.88 10.41
CA GLY A 42 -25.25 14.30 10.39
C GLY A 42 -24.73 15.09 11.61
N PRO A 43 -24.69 16.42 11.54
CA PRO A 43 -24.48 17.22 12.73
C PRO A 43 -25.74 17.11 13.58
N GLU A 44 -25.77 16.17 14.53
CA GLU A 44 -26.67 16.28 15.68
C GLU A 44 -26.42 17.67 16.27
N GLU A 45 -27.43 18.55 16.18
CA GLU A 45 -27.32 19.94 16.63
C GLU A 45 -26.84 19.98 18.09
N GLY A 46 -25.55 20.26 18.27
CA GLY A 46 -24.90 20.41 19.58
C GLY A 46 -23.86 19.35 19.95
N SER A 47 -23.57 18.35 19.12
CA SER A 47 -22.45 17.44 19.39
C SER A 47 -21.15 18.04 18.85
N GLU A 48 -20.49 18.88 19.65
CA GLU A 48 -19.06 19.14 19.45
C GLU A 48 -18.35 17.79 19.36
N ALA A 49 -17.59 17.54 18.28
CA ALA A 49 -16.76 16.35 18.20
C ALA A 49 -15.92 16.29 19.48
N THR A 50 -16.26 15.34 20.36
CA THR A 50 -15.61 15.20 21.66
C THR A 50 -14.11 15.05 21.41
N GLY A 51 -13.26 15.74 22.18
CA GLY A 51 -11.81 15.80 21.90
C GLY A 51 -11.14 14.44 21.62
N ASP A 52 -11.71 13.36 22.14
CA ASP A 52 -11.31 11.97 21.89
C ASP A 52 -11.46 11.55 20.40
N GLU A 53 -12.48 12.00 19.67
CA GLU A 53 -12.72 11.71 18.24
C GLU A 53 -11.64 12.32 17.34
N ASN A 54 -11.31 13.58 17.61
CA ASN A 54 -10.25 14.30 16.90
C ASN A 54 -8.88 13.66 17.15
N LEU A 55 -8.62 13.22 18.40
CA LEU A 55 -7.41 12.48 18.76
C LEU A 55 -7.32 11.15 18.00
N ARG A 56 -8.42 10.37 17.95
CA ARG A 56 -8.48 9.11 17.18
C ARG A 56 -8.17 9.33 15.70
N THR A 57 -8.77 10.34 15.07
CA THR A 57 -8.54 10.67 13.66
C THR A 57 -7.08 11.09 13.40
N GLU A 58 -6.49 11.88 14.29
CA GLU A 58 -5.08 12.30 14.19
C GLU A 58 -4.12 11.10 14.33
N GLU A 59 -4.41 10.17 15.23
CA GLU A 59 -3.64 8.94 15.40
C GLU A 59 -3.71 8.04 14.17
N VAL A 60 -4.91 7.82 13.61
CA VAL A 60 -5.09 7.07 12.37
C VAL A 60 -4.32 7.72 11.23
N LEU A 61 -4.39 9.06 11.10
CA LEU A 61 -3.63 9.79 10.10
C LEU A 61 -2.11 9.60 10.26
N LYS A 62 -1.59 9.61 11.49
CA LYS A 62 -0.17 9.32 11.77
C LYS A 62 0.20 7.89 11.35
N LEU A 63 -0.64 6.90 11.66
CA LEU A 63 -0.41 5.52 11.25
C LEU A 63 -0.43 5.36 9.73
N VAL A 64 -1.35 6.02 9.03
CA VAL A 64 -1.41 6.07 7.56
C VAL A 64 -0.12 6.68 6.99
N ASN A 65 0.35 7.81 7.53
CA ASN A 65 1.60 8.44 7.09
C ASN A 65 2.82 7.49 7.26
N ILE A 66 2.89 6.77 8.39
CA ILE A 66 3.95 5.79 8.66
C ILE A 66 3.86 4.64 7.66
N PHE A 67 2.66 4.12 7.42
CA PHE A 67 2.41 3.04 6.49
C PHE A 67 2.85 3.41 5.07
N GLU A 68 2.42 4.55 4.56
CA GLU A 68 2.79 5.05 3.23
C GLU A 68 4.30 5.19 3.08
N SER A 69 4.98 5.75 4.09
CA SER A 69 6.44 5.90 4.11
C SER A 69 7.14 4.55 4.02
N ARG A 70 6.68 3.56 4.81
CA ARG A 70 7.26 2.21 4.81
C ARG A 70 6.97 1.46 3.52
N LEU A 71 5.77 1.60 2.97
CA LEU A 71 5.38 0.95 1.72
C LEU A 71 6.20 1.51 0.56
N SER A 72 6.33 2.85 0.50
CA SER A 72 7.19 3.53 -0.47
C SER A 72 8.63 3.01 -0.41
N PHE A 73 9.18 2.88 0.80
CA PHE A 73 10.51 2.33 0.99
C PHE A 73 10.64 0.89 0.48
N VAL A 74 9.70 0.00 0.86
CA VAL A 74 9.70 -1.40 0.44
C VAL A 74 9.62 -1.52 -1.10
N LEU A 75 8.68 -0.81 -1.72
CA LEU A 75 8.53 -0.78 -3.18
C LEU A 75 9.78 -0.26 -3.88
N LEU A 76 10.38 0.82 -3.37
CA LEU A 76 11.63 1.34 -3.91
C LEU A 76 12.78 0.32 -3.83
N GLN A 77 12.86 -0.46 -2.74
CA GLN A 77 13.86 -1.53 -2.63
C GLN A 77 13.63 -2.63 -3.68
N PHE A 78 12.38 -3.03 -3.92
CA PHE A 78 12.05 -3.99 -5.00
C PHE A 78 12.43 -3.45 -6.38
N VAL A 79 12.04 -2.20 -6.68
CA VAL A 79 12.37 -1.55 -7.95
C VAL A 79 13.88 -1.51 -8.17
N LYS A 80 14.66 -1.13 -7.15
CA LYS A 80 16.13 -1.11 -7.23
C LYS A 80 16.70 -2.52 -7.47
N LEU A 81 16.26 -3.51 -6.71
CA LEU A 81 16.75 -4.89 -6.83
C LEU A 81 16.48 -5.49 -8.21
N LEU A 82 15.24 -5.38 -8.70
CA LEU A 82 14.84 -5.95 -10.00
C LEU A 82 15.40 -5.18 -11.19
N THR A 83 15.65 -3.87 -11.05
CA THR A 83 16.30 -3.05 -12.09
C THR A 83 17.82 -3.31 -12.15
N SER A 84 18.46 -3.61 -11.02
CA SER A 84 19.90 -3.91 -10.97
C SER A 84 20.25 -5.30 -11.51
N LYS A 85 19.29 -6.22 -11.62
CA LYS A 85 19.48 -7.47 -12.34
C LYS A 85 19.65 -7.19 -13.84
N LYS A 86 20.53 -7.95 -14.51
CA LYS A 86 20.78 -7.77 -15.95
C LYS A 86 19.47 -8.05 -16.70
N LYS A 87 19.09 -7.20 -17.66
CA LYS A 87 17.79 -7.32 -18.37
C LYS A 87 17.55 -8.69 -19.02
N SER A 88 18.62 -9.44 -19.36
CA SER A 88 18.53 -10.80 -19.89
C SER A 88 18.37 -11.90 -18.82
N SER A 89 18.42 -11.56 -17.53
CA SER A 89 18.31 -12.50 -16.40
C SER A 89 16.99 -12.40 -15.64
N ASN A 90 16.11 -11.46 -16.00
CA ASN A 90 14.79 -11.35 -15.39
C ASN A 90 13.83 -12.29 -16.10
N SER A 91 13.01 -13.00 -15.33
CA SER A 91 11.87 -13.73 -15.89
C SER A 91 10.79 -12.74 -16.36
N PRO A 92 9.89 -13.12 -17.28
CA PRO A 92 8.75 -12.28 -17.67
C PRO A 92 7.88 -11.91 -16.47
N GLU A 93 7.77 -12.79 -15.48
CA GLU A 93 7.10 -12.54 -14.20
C GLU A 93 7.80 -11.43 -13.40
N GLU A 94 9.13 -11.45 -13.30
CA GLU A 94 9.92 -10.41 -12.63
C GLU A 94 9.80 -9.05 -13.36
N GLU A 95 9.71 -9.03 -14.68
CA GLU A 95 9.46 -7.80 -15.45
C GLU A 95 8.05 -7.23 -15.21
N ALA A 96 7.04 -8.10 -15.19
CA ALA A 96 5.66 -7.71 -14.87
C ALA A 96 5.57 -7.16 -13.44
N ALA A 97 6.15 -7.86 -12.47
CA ALA A 97 6.23 -7.41 -11.08
C ALA A 97 6.96 -6.05 -10.96
N LEU A 98 8.08 -5.88 -11.65
CA LEU A 98 8.81 -4.61 -11.68
C LEU A 98 7.96 -3.45 -12.22
N LYS A 99 7.17 -3.70 -13.27
CA LYS A 99 6.26 -2.69 -13.84
C LYS A 99 5.19 -2.29 -12.81
N THR A 100 4.58 -3.28 -12.15
CA THR A 100 3.58 -3.05 -11.09
C THR A 100 4.20 -2.27 -9.92
N TYR A 101 5.36 -2.68 -9.41
CA TYR A 101 6.02 -1.98 -8.29
C TYR A 101 6.37 -0.53 -8.63
N LYS A 102 6.82 -0.25 -9.86
CA LYS A 102 7.08 1.13 -10.32
C LYS A 102 5.80 1.96 -10.34
N GLN A 103 4.73 1.41 -10.91
CA GLN A 103 3.44 2.09 -11.02
C GLN A 103 2.86 2.39 -9.64
N VAL A 104 2.80 1.38 -8.76
CA VAL A 104 2.27 1.54 -7.40
C VAL A 104 3.12 2.52 -6.60
N TYR A 105 4.45 2.44 -6.69
CA TYR A 105 5.36 3.39 -6.02
C TYR A 105 5.12 4.84 -6.48
N SER A 106 5.01 5.08 -7.79
CA SER A 106 4.75 6.42 -8.32
C SER A 106 3.39 6.96 -7.91
N ASN A 107 2.35 6.14 -7.92
CA ASN A 107 1.00 6.54 -7.51
C ASN A 107 0.95 6.84 -6.01
N LEU A 108 1.57 5.99 -5.19
CA LEU A 108 1.69 6.20 -3.74
C LEU A 108 2.38 7.54 -3.43
N LEU A 109 3.50 7.84 -4.11
CA LEU A 109 4.22 9.08 -3.88
C LEU A 109 3.36 10.31 -4.21
N ARG A 110 2.65 10.27 -5.35
CA ARG A 110 1.74 11.37 -5.75
C ARG A 110 0.61 11.56 -4.74
N ALA A 111 -0.02 10.47 -4.32
CA ALA A 111 -1.10 10.50 -3.34
C ALA A 111 -0.62 11.05 -1.97
N SER A 112 0.51 10.56 -1.47
CA SER A 112 1.07 10.98 -0.17
C SER A 112 1.48 12.46 -0.11
N THR A 113 1.75 13.10 -1.26
CA THR A 113 2.07 14.52 -1.33
C THR A 113 0.85 15.43 -1.47
N ASN A 114 -0.34 14.87 -1.71
CA ASN A 114 -1.57 15.64 -1.81
C ASN A 114 -2.06 16.03 -0.41
N LYS A 115 -1.84 17.29 -0.02
CA LYS A 115 -2.22 17.81 1.30
C LYS A 115 -3.72 18.07 1.46
N ASP A 116 -4.43 18.17 0.34
CA ASP A 116 -5.85 18.48 0.32
C ASP A 116 -6.73 17.22 0.39
N SER A 117 -6.12 16.03 0.34
CA SER A 117 -6.84 14.76 0.42
C SER A 117 -7.30 14.46 1.84
N SER A 118 -8.59 14.14 1.97
CA SER A 118 -9.19 13.61 3.19
C SER A 118 -8.62 12.24 3.57
N LEU A 119 -8.76 11.86 4.84
CA LEU A 119 -8.33 10.54 5.33
C LEU A 119 -9.03 9.40 4.57
N ALA A 120 -10.33 9.54 4.30
CA ALA A 120 -11.13 8.55 3.56
C ALA A 120 -10.61 8.35 2.13
N GLU A 121 -10.29 9.42 1.41
CA GLU A 121 -9.70 9.34 0.06
C GLU A 121 -8.32 8.66 0.08
N ARG A 122 -7.49 8.98 1.08
CA ARG A 122 -6.17 8.35 1.24
C ARG A 122 -6.28 6.85 1.51
N LEU A 123 -7.21 6.43 2.37
CA LEU A 123 -7.51 5.02 2.61
C LEU A 123 -7.99 4.31 1.34
N SER A 124 -8.88 4.94 0.58
CA SER A 124 -9.36 4.43 -0.72
C SER A 124 -8.21 4.17 -1.70
N VAL A 125 -7.30 5.14 -1.83
CA VAL A 125 -6.11 5.00 -2.67
C VAL A 125 -5.23 3.85 -2.17
N LEU A 126 -4.97 3.76 -0.86
CA LEU A 126 -4.16 2.68 -0.30
C LEU A 126 -4.76 1.30 -0.56
N ILE A 127 -6.08 1.12 -0.39
CA ILE A 127 -6.78 -0.14 -0.70
C ILE A 127 -6.55 -0.52 -2.17
N HIS A 128 -6.77 0.43 -3.08
CA HIS A 128 -6.59 0.19 -4.53
C HIS A 128 -5.14 -0.13 -4.92
N LEU A 129 -4.16 0.48 -4.24
CA LEU A 129 -2.75 0.20 -4.46
C LEU A 129 -2.36 -1.19 -3.93
N LEU A 130 -2.90 -1.60 -2.78
CA LEU A 130 -2.68 -2.94 -2.23
C LEU A 130 -3.34 -4.03 -3.09
N ASP A 131 -4.51 -3.75 -3.68
CA ASP A 131 -5.16 -4.65 -4.64
C ASP A 131 -4.30 -4.92 -5.88
N GLN A 132 -3.57 -3.92 -6.37
CA GLN A 132 -2.64 -4.08 -7.49
C GLN A 132 -1.39 -4.88 -7.14
N LEU A 133 -1.01 -4.92 -5.86
CA LEU A 133 0.16 -5.67 -5.37
C LEU A 133 -0.18 -7.12 -5.05
N SER A 134 -1.46 -7.41 -4.81
CA SER A 134 -1.92 -8.79 -4.58
C SER A 134 -1.61 -9.63 -5.82
N PRO A 135 -1.11 -10.87 -5.65
CA PRO A 135 -0.91 -11.76 -6.78
C PRO A 135 -2.26 -11.91 -7.47
N LYS A 136 -2.35 -11.35 -8.68
CA LYS A 136 -3.52 -11.54 -9.53
C LYS A 136 -3.54 -13.02 -9.84
N SER A 137 -4.35 -13.77 -9.10
CA SER A 137 -4.64 -15.16 -9.44
C SER A 137 -5.21 -15.11 -10.84
N GLU A 138 -4.40 -15.45 -11.83
CA GLU A 138 -4.85 -15.76 -13.18
C GLU A 138 -5.65 -17.07 -13.07
N ALA A 139 -6.85 -16.97 -12.50
CA ALA A 139 -7.85 -18.01 -12.47
C ALA A 139 -9.05 -17.48 -13.24
N GLY A 140 -9.14 -17.91 -14.51
CA GLY A 140 -10.40 -17.93 -15.25
C GLY A 140 -10.41 -17.16 -16.55
N GLU A 141 -9.78 -17.69 -17.60
CA GLU A 141 -10.51 -17.98 -18.86
C GLU A 141 -9.74 -19.01 -19.71
N SER A 142 -9.73 -20.26 -19.25
CA SER A 142 -9.80 -21.39 -20.18
C SER A 142 -11.28 -21.72 -20.35
N VAL A 143 -11.97 -21.02 -21.25
CA VAL A 143 -13.26 -21.46 -21.76
C VAL A 143 -13.12 -21.57 -23.28
N ILE A 144 -12.77 -22.78 -23.69
CA ILE A 144 -13.25 -23.51 -24.87
C ILE A 144 -13.91 -22.64 -25.94
N GLN A 145 -13.25 -22.55 -27.10
CA GLN A 145 -13.92 -22.67 -28.40
C GLN A 145 -12.99 -23.29 -29.44
#